data_AF-A0A0G0N324-F1
#
_entry.id   AF-A0A0G0N324-F1
#
_cell.length_a   1.000
_cell.length_b   1.000
_cell.length_c   1.000
_cell.angle_alpha   90.00
_cell.angle_beta   90.00
_cell.angle_gamma   90.00
#
_symmetry.space_group_name_H-M   'P 1'
#
loop_
_entity.id
_entity.type
_entity.pdbx_description
1 polymer ?
#
loop_
_entity_poly.entity_id
_entity_poly.type
_entity_poly.pdbx_seq_one_letter_code
_entity_poly.pdbx_strand_id
1 'polypeptide(L)'
;ARASSRDARRKADIEDLRTALEIYRSDCGSYPATLPVAGVALVGTSATGTCLTSNTYMSQIPADPQSSKGYLYEYKAGASYRTYTLCSTLENGNSTGSVCGGDASKNCGVANGCRYTAINP
;
A
#
# COMPACT_ATOMS: atom_id res chain seq x y z
N ALA A 1 13.98 18.50 9.18
CA ALA A 1 14.12 18.51 7.71
C ALA A 1 14.08 17.10 7.10
N ARG A 2 15.07 16.23 7.34
CA ARG A 2 15.16 14.91 6.67
C ARG A 2 13.97 13.97 6.89
N ALA A 3 13.47 13.88 8.13
CA ALA A 3 12.30 13.05 8.45
C ALA A 3 11.02 13.56 7.77
N SER A 4 10.82 14.89 7.72
CA SER A 4 9.65 15.49 7.06
C SER A 4 9.65 15.26 5.55
N SER A 5 10.82 15.32 4.89
CA SER A 5 10.92 14.98 3.46
C SER A 5 10.60 13.50 3.19
N ARG A 6 11.03 12.59 4.07
CA ARG A 6 10.68 11.17 3.96
C ARG A 6 9.20 10.92 4.21
N ASP A 7 8.61 11.58 5.20
CA ASP A 7 7.17 11.50 5.46
C ASP A 7 6.33 12.05 4.29
N ALA A 8 6.78 13.13 3.65
CA ALA A 8 6.15 13.64 2.44
C ALA A 8 6.24 12.62 1.30
N ARG A 9 7.38 11.95 1.14
CA ARG A 9 7.54 10.87 0.16
C ARG A 9 6.63 9.67 0.46
N ARG A 10 6.53 9.24 1.71
CA ARG A 10 5.64 8.13 2.12
C ARG A 10 4.17 8.39 1.85
N LYS A 11 3.73 9.64 2.07
CA LYS A 11 2.37 10.06 1.74
C LYS A 11 2.14 10.04 0.24
N ALA A 12 3.07 10.61 -0.54
CA ALA A 12 2.99 10.58 -2.00
C ALA A 12 2.94 9.14 -2.55
N ASP A 13 3.81 8.26 -2.04
CA ASP A 13 3.85 6.85 -2.44
C ASP A 13 2.51 6.12 -2.14
N ILE A 14 1.84 6.45 -1.02
CA ILE A 14 0.51 5.89 -0.70
C ILE A 14 -0.57 6.43 -1.64
N GLU A 15 -0.54 7.70 -2.02
CA GLU A 15 -1.49 8.25 -2.98
C GLU A 15 -1.28 7.64 -4.38
N ASP A 16 -0.03 7.46 -4.81
CA ASP A 16 0.28 6.78 -6.07
C ASP A 16 -0.23 5.32 -6.06
N LEU A 17 0.00 4.60 -4.96
CA LEU A 17 -0.52 3.24 -4.76
C LEU A 17 -2.05 3.21 -4.79
N ARG A 18 -2.70 4.17 -4.13
CA ARG A 18 -4.16 4.30 -4.14
C ARG A 18 -4.67 4.47 -5.57
N THR A 19 -4.10 5.39 -6.34
CA THR A 19 -4.50 5.58 -7.75
C THR A 19 -4.31 4.30 -8.57
N ALA A 20 -3.18 3.63 -8.44
CA ALA A 20 -2.93 2.36 -9.14
C ALA A 20 -3.93 1.26 -8.76
N LEU A 21 -4.28 1.15 -7.48
CA LEU A 21 -5.27 0.19 -6.98
C LEU A 21 -6.68 0.48 -7.50
N GLU A 22 -7.09 1.75 -7.59
CA GLU A 22 -8.39 2.11 -8.18
C GLU A 22 -8.47 1.70 -9.65
N ILE A 23 -7.41 1.94 -10.43
CA ILE A 23 -7.36 1.54 -11.84
C ILE A 23 -7.39 0.01 -11.95
N TYR A 24 -6.58 -0.69 -11.14
CA TYR A 24 -6.59 -2.16 -11.08
C TYR A 24 -8.00 -2.68 -10.79
N ARG A 25 -8.69 -2.13 -9.78
CA ARG A 25 -10.04 -2.56 -9.42
C ARG A 25 -11.07 -2.26 -10.50
N SER A 26 -10.91 -1.17 -11.27
CA SER A 26 -11.78 -0.88 -12.42
C SER A 26 -11.66 -1.95 -13.50
N ASP A 27 -10.46 -2.45 -13.76
CA ASP A 27 -10.23 -3.43 -14.83
C ASP A 27 -10.46 -4.87 -14.36
N CYS A 28 -10.01 -5.19 -13.16
CA CYS A 28 -10.00 -6.54 -12.58
C CYS A 28 -11.24 -6.82 -11.71
N GLY A 29 -12.12 -5.83 -11.52
CA GLY A 29 -13.37 -5.94 -10.75
C GLY A 29 -13.19 -6.04 -9.23
N SER A 30 -11.94 -6.15 -8.75
CA SER A 30 -11.57 -6.30 -7.36
C SER A 30 -10.16 -5.76 -7.13
N TYR A 31 -9.84 -5.39 -5.89
CA TYR A 31 -8.47 -5.09 -5.49
C TYR A 31 -7.61 -6.36 -5.47
N PRO A 32 -6.29 -6.26 -5.66
CA PRO A 32 -5.42 -7.43 -5.61
C PRO A 32 -5.43 -8.05 -4.21
N ALA A 33 -5.30 -9.37 -4.09
CA ALA A 33 -5.24 -10.02 -2.78
C ALA A 33 -3.99 -9.62 -1.98
N THR A 34 -2.89 -9.38 -2.68
CA THR A 34 -1.61 -8.91 -2.13
C THR A 34 -0.95 -7.95 -3.11
N LEU A 35 -0.09 -7.05 -2.62
CA LEU A 35 0.79 -6.27 -3.48
C LEU A 35 2.08 -7.04 -3.79
N PRO A 36 2.67 -6.82 -4.99
CA PRO A 36 4.03 -7.25 -5.28
C PRO A 36 5.03 -6.67 -4.27
N VAL A 37 6.22 -7.29 -4.19
CA VAL A 37 7.33 -6.74 -3.41
C VAL A 37 7.80 -5.40 -4.00
N ALA A 38 8.42 -4.57 -3.18
CA ALA A 38 8.96 -3.28 -3.61
C ALA A 38 9.91 -3.43 -4.82
N GLY A 39 9.80 -2.52 -5.79
CA GLY A 39 10.54 -2.54 -7.05
C GLY A 39 9.91 -3.38 -8.16
N VAL A 40 8.89 -4.20 -7.85
CA VAL A 40 8.15 -5.00 -8.84
C VAL A 40 6.90 -4.27 -9.30
N ALA A 41 6.52 -4.44 -10.56
CA ALA A 41 5.32 -3.85 -11.13
C ALA A 41 4.03 -4.48 -10.59
N LEU A 42 2.99 -3.68 -10.40
CA LEU A 42 1.61 -4.15 -10.25
C LEU A 42 1.02 -4.34 -11.65
N VAL A 43 0.74 -5.59 -12.02
CA VAL A 43 0.20 -5.97 -13.33
C VAL A 43 -1.11 -6.73 -13.18
N GLY A 44 -1.87 -6.85 -14.28
CA GLY A 44 -3.10 -7.63 -14.31
C GLY A 44 -2.87 -9.13 -14.09
N THR A 45 -3.94 -9.83 -13.72
CA THR A 45 -3.93 -11.26 -13.36
C THR A 45 -4.71 -12.14 -14.33
N SER A 46 -5.24 -11.58 -15.41
CA SER A 46 -6.18 -12.19 -16.35
C SER A 46 -7.46 -12.69 -15.68
N ALA A 47 -7.82 -12.14 -14.51
CA ALA A 47 -9.05 -12.49 -13.79
C ALA A 47 -10.33 -12.11 -14.56
N THR A 48 -10.24 -11.10 -15.42
CA THR A 48 -11.30 -10.63 -16.31
C THR A 48 -10.71 -10.37 -17.70
N GLY A 49 -11.57 -10.23 -18.73
CA GLY A 49 -11.12 -9.92 -20.09
C GLY A 49 -10.41 -8.55 -20.22
N THR A 50 -10.59 -7.66 -19.25
CA THR A 50 -9.97 -6.33 -19.17
C THR A 50 -8.73 -6.29 -18.28
N CYS A 51 -8.47 -7.31 -17.46
CA CYS A 51 -7.38 -7.39 -16.49
C CYS A 51 -6.17 -8.16 -17.04
N LEU A 52 -5.69 -7.83 -18.24
CA LEU A 52 -4.64 -8.60 -18.91
C LEU A 52 -3.30 -8.51 -18.17
N THR A 53 -2.49 -9.58 -18.18
CA THR A 53 -1.14 -9.58 -17.61
C THR A 53 -0.18 -8.57 -18.28
N SER A 54 -0.51 -8.11 -19.48
CA SER A 54 0.17 -7.01 -20.16
C SER A 54 -0.15 -5.63 -19.58
N ASN A 55 -1.26 -5.49 -18.85
CA ASN A 55 -1.66 -4.22 -18.27
C ASN A 55 -0.82 -3.95 -17.03
N THR A 56 -0.15 -2.80 -17.02
CA THR A 56 0.65 -2.33 -15.88
C THR A 56 -0.09 -1.18 -15.20
N TYR A 57 -0.46 -1.39 -13.94
CA TYR A 57 -1.18 -0.41 -13.11
C TYR A 57 -0.24 0.44 -12.27
N MET A 58 0.93 -0.12 -11.92
CA MET A 58 2.03 0.61 -11.32
C MET A 58 3.33 -0.01 -11.81
N SER A 59 4.25 0.80 -12.33
CA SER A 59 5.51 0.30 -12.88
C SER A 59 6.40 -0.32 -11.81
N GLN A 60 6.41 0.24 -10.60
CA GLN A 60 7.15 -0.28 -9.46
C GLN A 60 6.42 0.05 -8.15
N ILE A 61 6.19 -0.96 -7.32
CA ILE A 61 5.78 -0.74 -5.93
C ILE A 61 6.89 0.04 -5.21
N PRO A 62 6.59 1.16 -4.57
CA PRO A 62 7.60 2.01 -3.94
C PRO A 62 8.28 1.27 -2.78
N ALA A 63 9.59 1.41 -2.70
CA ALA A 63 10.36 1.02 -1.52
C ALA A 63 10.39 2.18 -0.53
N ASP A 64 10.35 1.89 0.77
CA ASP A 64 10.50 2.97 1.76
C ASP A 64 11.90 3.59 1.62
N PRO A 65 12.02 4.94 1.66
CA PRO A 65 13.30 5.63 1.55
C PRO A 65 14.29 5.27 2.67
N GLN A 66 13.82 4.65 3.76
CA GLN A 66 14.66 4.01 4.77
C GLN A 66 14.75 2.50 4.49
N SER A 67 15.69 2.16 3.60
CA SER A 67 15.90 0.85 2.98
C SER A 67 16.10 -0.35 3.92
N SER A 68 16.25 -0.14 5.24
CA SER A 68 16.47 -1.23 6.19
C SER A 68 15.19 -1.88 6.73
N LYS A 69 13.99 -1.40 6.36
CA LYS A 69 12.72 -1.97 6.82
C LYS A 69 11.74 -2.16 5.66
N GLY A 70 11.65 -3.38 5.13
CA GLY A 70 10.69 -3.77 4.08
C GLY A 70 9.21 -3.83 4.53
N TYR A 71 8.92 -3.44 5.78
CA TYR A 71 7.58 -3.50 6.37
C TYR A 71 6.91 -2.13 6.44
N LEU A 72 7.50 -1.06 5.90
CA LEU A 72 7.00 0.31 6.11
C LEU A 72 5.84 0.70 5.18
N TYR A 73 5.53 -0.11 4.18
CA TYR A 73 4.28 -0.03 3.43
C TYR A 73 3.54 -1.35 3.57
N GLU A 74 2.37 -1.31 4.18
CA GLU A 74 1.54 -2.48 4.37
C GLU A 74 0.24 -2.36 3.60
N TYR A 75 -0.17 -3.48 3.04
CA TYR A 75 -1.38 -3.63 2.29
C TYR A 75 -2.19 -4.78 2.88
N LYS A 76 -3.47 -4.51 3.10
CA LYS A 76 -4.45 -5.52 3.49
C LYS A 76 -5.69 -5.36 2.62
N ALA A 77 -6.00 -6.39 1.84
CA ALA A 77 -7.28 -6.48 1.17
C ALA A 77 -8.38 -6.87 2.17
N GLY A 78 -9.59 -6.35 1.99
CA GLY A 78 -10.78 -6.79 2.72
C GLY A 78 -11.23 -8.19 2.26
N ALA A 79 -12.11 -8.82 3.05
CA ALA A 79 -12.54 -10.22 2.86
C ALA A 79 -13.15 -10.52 1.47
N SER A 80 -13.71 -9.51 0.79
CA SER A 80 -14.26 -9.64 -0.57
C SER A 80 -13.44 -8.94 -1.64
N TYR A 81 -12.22 -8.49 -1.33
CA TYR A 81 -11.36 -7.69 -2.22
C TYR A 81 -12.05 -6.42 -2.75
N ARG A 82 -13.07 -5.95 -2.04
CA ARG A 82 -13.86 -4.76 -2.36
C ARG A 82 -13.37 -3.52 -1.64
N THR A 83 -12.59 -3.73 -0.59
CA THR A 83 -11.96 -2.69 0.21
C THR A 83 -10.49 -3.04 0.36
N TYR A 84 -9.68 -2.04 0.67
CA TYR A 84 -8.31 -2.26 1.07
C TYR A 84 -7.90 -1.24 2.13
N THR A 85 -6.83 -1.56 2.84
CA THR A 85 -6.16 -0.65 3.75
C THR A 85 -4.69 -0.61 3.37
N LEU A 86 -4.21 0.58 3.02
CA LEU A 86 -2.79 0.90 2.85
C LEU A 86 -2.31 1.62 4.08
N CYS A 87 -1.13 1.26 4.55
CA CYS A 87 -0.58 1.83 5.76
C CYS A 87 0.92 2.08 5.66
N SER A 88 1.38 3.12 6.34
CA SER A 88 2.80 3.40 6.51
C SER A 88 3.10 4.00 7.89
N THR A 89 4.36 3.93 8.31
CA THR A 89 4.84 4.68 9.47
C THR A 89 5.28 6.07 9.05
N LEU A 90 4.93 7.08 9.84
CA LEU A 90 5.53 8.40 9.75
C LEU A 90 6.61 8.53 10.83
N GLU A 91 7.70 9.23 10.52
CA GLU A 91 8.76 9.50 11.49
C GLU A 91 8.40 10.67 12.41
N ASN A 92 7.58 11.61 11.92
CA ASN A 92 7.05 12.71 12.72
C ASN A 92 5.55 12.52 12.98
N GLY A 93 5.14 12.50 14.25
CA GLY A 93 3.74 12.43 14.67
C GLY A 93 3.57 11.69 16.01
N ASN A 94 2.54 12.07 16.78
CA ASN A 94 2.22 11.38 18.02
C ASN A 94 1.68 9.97 17.73
N SER A 95 2.06 9.03 18.61
CA SER A 95 1.75 7.61 18.48
C SER A 95 0.30 7.32 18.88
N THR A 96 -0.64 7.34 17.94
CA THR A 96 -1.87 6.55 18.06
C THR A 96 -1.69 5.33 17.19
N GLY A 97 -1.08 4.30 17.78
CA GLY A 97 -0.67 3.12 17.06
C GLY A 97 -1.84 2.26 16.64
N SER A 98 -2.17 2.33 15.36
CA SER A 98 -3.19 1.48 14.75
C SER A 98 -2.52 0.49 13.83
N VAL A 99 -2.91 -0.76 13.92
CA VAL A 99 -2.45 -1.82 13.02
C VAL A 99 -3.23 -1.75 11.70
N CYS A 100 -2.59 -2.11 10.59
CA CYS A 100 -3.14 -1.89 9.26
C CYS A 100 -4.43 -2.69 9.05
N GLY A 101 -5.55 -1.99 8.85
CA GLY A 101 -6.87 -2.60 8.69
C GLY A 101 -7.26 -3.51 9.87
N GLY A 102 -6.80 -3.20 11.08
CA GLY A 102 -7.09 -3.97 12.28
C GLY A 102 -6.30 -5.28 12.43
N ASP A 103 -5.29 -5.53 11.58
CA ASP A 103 -4.48 -6.76 11.62
C ASP A 103 -3.19 -6.58 12.43
N ALA A 104 -3.10 -7.20 13.61
CA ALA A 104 -1.93 -7.09 14.48
C ALA A 104 -0.60 -7.58 13.86
N SER A 105 -0.65 -8.42 12.82
CA SER A 105 0.53 -8.84 12.05
C SER A 105 1.03 -7.76 11.08
N LYS A 106 0.20 -6.75 10.81
CA LYS A 106 0.46 -5.61 9.95
C LYS A 106 0.61 -4.36 10.82
N ASN A 107 1.78 -4.19 11.42
CA ASN A 107 2.11 -3.08 12.34
C ASN A 107 3.12 -2.08 11.75
N CYS A 108 3.31 -2.12 10.43
CA CYS A 108 4.31 -1.39 9.69
C CYS A 108 5.75 -1.51 10.27
N GLY A 109 6.06 -2.63 10.93
CA GLY A 109 7.38 -2.90 11.50
C GLY A 109 7.78 -2.02 12.70
N VAL A 110 6.80 -1.42 13.40
CA VAL A 110 7.05 -0.59 14.60
C VAL A 110 6.10 -0.94 15.75
N ALA A 111 6.60 -0.81 16.99
CA ALA A 111 5.86 -1.17 18.21
C ALA A 111 4.55 -0.38 18.40
N ASN A 112 4.45 0.80 17.81
CA ASN A 112 3.27 1.67 17.87
C ASN A 112 2.49 1.66 16.55
N GLY A 113 2.45 0.54 15.82
CA GLY A 113 1.63 0.37 14.62
C GLY A 113 1.89 1.34 13.47
N CYS A 114 1.04 1.27 12.45
CA CYS A 114 1.06 2.20 11.34
C CYS A 114 0.52 3.57 11.77
N ARG A 115 1.13 4.65 11.26
CA ARG A 115 0.80 6.03 11.65
C ARG A 115 0.08 6.84 10.57
N TYR A 116 0.02 6.30 9.37
CA TYR A 116 -0.74 6.87 8.26
C TYR A 116 -1.44 5.74 7.54
N THR A 117 -2.74 5.92 7.30
CA THR A 117 -3.59 4.89 6.71
C THR A 117 -4.47 5.51 5.63
N ALA A 118 -4.50 4.89 4.46
CA ALA A 118 -5.48 5.16 3.42
C ALA A 118 -6.41 3.95 3.30
N ILE A 119 -7.71 4.19 3.43
CA ILE A 119 -8.75 3.16 3.39
C ILE A 119 -9.70 3.53 2.27
N ASN A 120 -9.98 2.59 1.36
CA ASN A 120 -11.11 2.72 0.46
C ASN A 120 -12.26 1.79 0.92
N PRO A 121 -13.46 2.33 1.22
CA PRO A 121 -14.64 1.55 1.59
C PRO A 121 -15.26 0.75 0.43
#